data_AF-A0AB36D3R0-F1
#
_entry.id   AF-A0AB36D3R0-F1
#
_cell.length_a   1.000
_cell.length_b   1.000
_cell.length_c   1.000
_cell.angle_alpha   90.00
_cell.angle_beta   90.00
_cell.angle_gamma   90.00
#
_symmetry.space_group_name_H-M   'P 1'
#
loop_
_entity.id
_entity.type
_entity.pdbx_description
1 polymer ?
#
loop_
_entity_poly.entity_id
_entity_poly.type
_entity_poly.pdbx_seq_one_letter_code
_entity_poly.pdbx_strand_id
1 'polypeptide(L)'
;MTEPYIVTGSYVVQREHALQDSPLDKALELMEGTALRFSLDAISDEKVRASYTRNINRMSQQTRDDVKAGKITAQEGVKFSHEMRNKIMMEHRKFTSAQGLAIVQRKKKDGKGLITLLNMYAESLFQKGYDSLSEVEKNKVHYAILESSGRDNAKFTTGTKKMLIMGKLGVLVTAALATYQILDAENKPKEAARQGIIVGAGALGGILAGMGVSTFCGPAMPICAIAIVLAGTVAGGFAGEAVASSLDEELEEFSYWDIF
;
A
#
# COMPACT_ATOMS: atom_id res chain seq x y z
N MET A 1 -33.49 17.02 -68.00
CA MET A 1 -32.62 18.07 -67.44
C MET A 1 -33.07 18.30 -66.02
N THR A 2 -32.34 17.78 -65.03
CA THR A 2 -32.62 17.97 -63.59
C THR A 2 -31.61 18.98 -63.08
N GLU A 3 -32.08 20.13 -62.59
CA GLU A 3 -31.21 21.14 -61.99
C GLU A 3 -30.54 20.58 -60.71
N PRO A 4 -29.24 20.83 -60.51
CA PRO A 4 -28.58 20.44 -59.27
C PRO A 4 -29.02 21.38 -58.14
N TYR A 5 -29.58 20.82 -57.07
CA TYR A 5 -29.80 21.55 -55.82
C TYR A 5 -28.46 21.95 -55.23
N ILE A 6 -28.09 23.23 -55.38
CA ILE A 6 -26.94 23.81 -54.69
C ILE A 6 -27.44 24.19 -53.28
N VAL A 7 -27.05 23.39 -52.29
CA VAL A 7 -27.28 23.71 -50.89
C VAL A 7 -26.27 24.79 -50.47
N THR A 8 -26.63 26.06 -50.64
CA THR A 8 -25.91 27.19 -50.05
C THR A 8 -26.33 27.37 -48.60
N GLY A 9 -25.79 26.54 -47.71
CA GLY A 9 -25.82 26.74 -46.27
C GLY A 9 -24.41 27.03 -45.76
N SER A 10 -24.23 28.11 -45.00
CA SER A 10 -22.99 28.32 -44.25
C SER A 10 -22.89 27.23 -43.17
N TYR A 11 -22.08 26.20 -43.40
CA TYR A 11 -21.66 25.33 -42.32
C TYR A 11 -20.90 26.18 -41.32
N VAL A 12 -21.41 26.31 -40.09
CA VAL A 12 -20.65 26.92 -38.99
C VAL A 12 -19.57 25.90 -38.61
N VAL A 13 -18.41 25.98 -39.25
CA VAL A 13 -17.30 25.02 -39.11
C VAL A 13 -16.48 25.19 -37.82
N GLN A 14 -16.91 26.08 -36.92
CA GLN A 14 -16.27 26.36 -35.64
C GLN A 14 -17.31 26.54 -34.54
N ARG A 15 -18.07 25.50 -34.22
CA ARG A 15 -18.62 25.40 -32.86
C ARG A 15 -17.55 24.73 -32.02
N GLU A 16 -16.90 25.49 -31.15
CA GLU A 16 -16.30 24.91 -29.95
C GLU A 16 -17.46 24.27 -29.18
N HIS A 17 -17.65 22.96 -29.37
CA HIS A 17 -18.45 22.19 -28.44
C HIS A 17 -17.62 22.14 -27.16
N ALA A 18 -17.90 23.04 -26.23
CA ALA A 18 -17.51 22.83 -24.84
C ALA A 18 -18.10 21.47 -24.46
N LEU A 19 -17.24 20.47 -24.32
CA LEU A 19 -17.64 19.18 -23.80
C LEU A 19 -18.16 19.46 -22.38
N GLN A 20 -19.42 19.15 -22.12
CA GLN A 20 -19.99 19.30 -20.76
C GLN A 20 -19.16 18.53 -19.73
N ASP A 21 -18.58 17.39 -20.13
CA ASP A 21 -17.58 16.64 -19.38
C ASP A 21 -16.35 16.39 -20.25
N SER A 22 -15.23 17.00 -19.90
CA SER A 22 -13.94 16.73 -20.56
C SER A 22 -13.47 15.30 -20.23
N PRO A 23 -13.18 14.45 -21.23
CA PRO A 23 -12.58 13.14 -21.00
C PRO A 23 -11.27 13.20 -20.22
N LEU A 24 -10.56 14.34 -20.30
CA LEU A 24 -9.34 14.59 -19.55
C LEU A 24 -9.62 14.79 -18.06
N ASP A 25 -10.64 15.59 -17.71
CA ASP A 25 -10.97 15.91 -16.32
C ASP A 25 -11.45 14.66 -15.59
N LYS A 26 -12.30 13.87 -16.24
CA LYS A 26 -12.69 12.54 -15.77
C LYS A 26 -11.51 11.60 -15.57
N ALA A 27 -10.54 11.60 -16.48
CA ALA A 27 -9.33 10.80 -16.33
C ALA A 27 -8.46 11.29 -15.15
N LEU A 28 -8.42 12.61 -14.90
CA LEU A 28 -7.72 13.21 -13.76
C LEU A 28 -8.37 12.79 -12.44
N GLU A 29 -9.69 12.87 -12.30
CA GLU A 29 -10.43 12.45 -11.09
C GLU A 29 -10.19 10.96 -10.76
N LEU A 30 -10.24 10.08 -11.77
CA LEU A 30 -9.93 8.65 -11.61
C LEU A 30 -8.46 8.41 -11.21
N MET A 31 -7.54 9.21 -11.76
CA MET A 31 -6.13 9.17 -11.39
C MET A 31 -5.92 9.68 -9.96
N GLU A 32 -6.68 10.67 -9.49
CA GLU A 32 -6.64 11.19 -8.12
C GLU A 32 -7.10 10.15 -7.10
N GLY A 33 -8.21 9.43 -7.38
CA GLY A 33 -8.62 8.28 -6.57
C GLY A 33 -7.53 7.21 -6.47
N THR A 34 -6.87 6.93 -7.59
CA THR A 34 -5.73 6.00 -7.66
C THR A 34 -4.54 6.51 -6.84
N ALA A 35 -4.13 7.76 -7.05
CA ALA A 35 -3.02 8.38 -6.35
C ALA A 35 -3.26 8.41 -4.84
N LEU A 36 -4.48 8.76 -4.41
CA LEU A 36 -4.88 8.72 -3.01
C LEU A 36 -4.78 7.31 -2.44
N ARG A 37 -5.34 6.30 -3.12
CA ARG A 37 -5.27 4.90 -2.70
C ARG A 37 -3.83 4.43 -2.45
N PHE A 38 -2.94 4.62 -3.42
CA PHE A 38 -1.54 4.21 -3.30
C PHE A 38 -0.77 5.03 -2.25
N SER A 39 -1.13 6.30 -2.09
CA SER A 39 -0.56 7.17 -1.06
C SER A 39 -0.92 6.70 0.35
N LEU A 40 -2.19 6.35 0.57
CA LEU A 40 -2.66 5.79 1.83
C LEU A 40 -2.00 4.44 2.14
N ASP A 41 -1.81 3.58 1.14
CA ASP A 41 -1.07 2.33 1.32
C ASP A 41 0.38 2.55 1.71
N ALA A 42 1.07 3.49 1.05
CA ALA A 42 2.45 3.81 1.36
C ALA A 42 2.62 4.30 2.82
N ILE A 43 1.67 5.11 3.30
CA ILE A 43 1.61 5.57 4.69
C ILE A 43 1.33 4.40 5.64
N SER A 44 0.34 3.55 5.31
CA SER A 44 -0.04 2.40 6.13
C SER A 44 1.08 1.37 6.25
N ASP A 45 1.72 1.02 5.13
CA ASP A 45 2.80 0.04 5.06
C ASP A 45 4.03 0.47 5.88
N GLU A 46 4.33 1.77 5.94
CA GLU A 46 5.38 2.26 6.83
C GLU A 46 5.00 2.09 8.30
N LYS A 47 3.75 2.40 8.69
CA LYS A 47 3.28 2.19 10.08
C LYS A 47 3.39 0.72 10.47
N VAL A 48 2.99 -0.19 9.58
CA VAL A 48 3.13 -1.64 9.76
C VAL A 48 4.60 -2.03 9.90
N ARG A 49 5.48 -1.49 9.05
CA ARG A 49 6.93 -1.77 9.10
C ARG A 49 7.59 -1.24 10.37
N ALA A 50 7.20 -0.05 10.83
CA ALA A 50 7.69 0.53 12.07
C ALA A 50 7.22 -0.29 13.28
N SER A 51 5.96 -0.74 13.29
CA SER A 51 5.44 -1.66 14.31
C SER A 51 6.20 -2.98 14.33
N TYR A 52 6.44 -3.58 13.16
CA TYR A 52 7.24 -4.80 13.03
C TYR A 52 8.62 -4.64 13.67
N THR A 53 9.30 -3.55 13.33
CA THR A 53 10.66 -3.24 13.81
C THR A 53 10.68 -3.06 15.33
N ARG A 54 9.71 -2.33 15.89
CA ARG A 54 9.57 -2.19 17.36
C ARG A 54 9.34 -3.54 18.04
N ASN A 55 8.48 -4.39 17.48
CA ASN A 55 8.12 -5.67 18.07
C ASN A 55 9.28 -6.68 18.06
N ILE A 56 10.04 -6.78 16.96
CA ILE A 56 11.23 -7.66 16.94
C ILE A 56 12.34 -7.15 17.85
N ASN A 57 12.52 -5.82 17.97
CA ASN A 57 13.51 -5.24 18.88
C ASN A 57 13.15 -5.51 20.33
N ARG A 58 11.89 -5.26 20.72
CA ARG A 58 11.38 -5.52 22.06
C ARG A 58 11.53 -7.01 22.42
N MET A 59 11.09 -7.90 21.53
CA MET A 59 11.22 -9.35 21.73
C MET A 59 12.68 -9.75 21.90
N SER A 60 13.57 -9.30 21.01
CA SER A 60 14.99 -9.66 21.06
C SER A 60 15.67 -9.13 22.32
N GLN A 61 15.35 -7.90 22.74
CA GLN A 61 15.90 -7.31 23.96
C GLN A 61 15.47 -8.11 25.19
N GLN A 62 14.17 -8.38 25.33
CA GLN A 62 13.64 -9.17 26.44
C GLN A 62 14.27 -10.57 26.50
N THR A 63 14.36 -11.26 25.37
CA THR A 63 14.97 -12.60 25.33
C THR A 63 16.46 -12.57 25.70
N ARG A 64 17.20 -11.55 25.26
CA ARG A 64 18.61 -11.39 25.65
C ARG A 64 18.76 -11.13 27.15
N ASP A 65 17.87 -10.35 27.74
CA ASP A 65 17.89 -10.05 29.16
C ASP A 65 17.54 -11.29 30.01
N ASP A 66 16.59 -12.10 29.57
CA ASP A 66 16.24 -13.37 30.22
C ASP A 66 17.39 -14.40 30.13
N VAL A 67 18.12 -14.46 29.01
CA VAL A 67 19.34 -15.28 28.88
C VAL A 67 20.44 -14.79 29.81
N LYS A 68 20.70 -13.47 29.85
CA LYS A 68 21.72 -12.88 30.73
C LYS A 68 21.40 -13.08 32.22
N ALA A 69 20.12 -13.04 32.57
CA ALA A 69 19.65 -13.30 33.93
C ALA A 69 19.63 -14.80 34.28
N GLY A 70 20.00 -15.69 33.35
CA GLY A 70 20.01 -17.14 33.56
C GLY A 70 18.63 -17.76 33.69
N LYS A 71 17.55 -17.05 33.33
CA LYS A 71 16.17 -17.58 33.38
C LYS A 71 15.92 -18.62 32.29
N ILE A 72 16.61 -18.48 31.16
CA ILE A 72 16.59 -19.41 30.03
C ILE A 72 18.00 -19.55 29.47
N THR A 73 18.27 -20.68 28.81
CA THR A 73 19.52 -20.91 28.09
C THR A 73 19.57 -20.11 26.78
N ALA A 74 20.78 -19.90 26.24
CA ALA A 74 20.94 -19.25 24.94
C ALA A 74 20.25 -20.03 23.80
N GLN A 75 20.24 -21.36 23.87
CA GLN A 75 19.55 -22.22 22.90
C GLN A 75 18.03 -22.04 22.95
N GLU A 76 17.44 -22.04 24.16
CA GLU A 76 16.01 -21.76 24.35
C GLU A 76 15.65 -20.36 23.85
N GLY A 77 16.49 -19.36 24.14
CA GLY A 77 16.32 -18.01 23.65
C GLY A 77 16.33 -17.92 22.12
N VAL A 78 17.21 -18.66 21.45
CA VAL A 78 17.24 -18.71 19.98
C VAL A 78 15.97 -19.33 19.42
N LYS A 79 15.53 -20.47 19.97
CA LYS A 79 14.29 -21.14 19.55
C LYS A 79 13.09 -20.21 19.70
N PHE A 80 12.96 -19.59 20.88
CA PHE A 80 11.89 -18.62 21.14
C PHE A 80 11.94 -17.43 20.18
N SER A 81 13.11 -16.81 20.01
CA SER A 81 13.28 -15.64 19.13
C SER A 81 12.95 -15.96 17.68
N HIS A 82 13.36 -17.14 17.20
CA HIS A 82 13.07 -17.63 15.86
C HIS A 82 11.57 -17.79 15.63
N GLU A 83 10.89 -18.53 16.50
CA GLU A 83 9.45 -18.77 16.41
C GLU A 83 8.66 -17.47 16.50
N MET A 84 8.99 -16.63 17.49
CA MET A 84 8.30 -15.38 17.73
C MET A 84 8.52 -14.38 16.61
N ARG A 85 9.74 -14.25 16.07
CA ARG A 85 10.01 -13.36 14.93
C ARG A 85 9.22 -13.76 13.69
N ASN A 86 9.06 -15.07 13.44
CA ASN A 86 8.26 -15.56 12.33
C ASN A 86 6.77 -15.26 12.53
N LYS A 87 6.24 -15.47 13.74
CA LYS A 87 4.87 -15.08 14.11
C LYS A 87 4.64 -13.58 13.95
N ILE A 88 5.51 -12.74 14.52
CA ILE A 88 5.47 -11.28 14.38
C ILE A 88 5.45 -10.89 12.89
N MET A 89 6.32 -11.49 12.07
CA MET A 89 6.35 -11.19 10.64
C MET A 89 5.03 -11.52 9.93
N MET A 90 4.43 -12.68 10.23
CA MET A 90 3.18 -13.10 9.61
C MET A 90 1.99 -12.26 10.07
N GLU A 91 1.93 -11.89 11.36
CA GLU A 91 0.88 -11.00 11.85
C GLU A 91 0.91 -9.63 11.18
N HIS A 92 2.10 -9.03 11.00
CA HIS A 92 2.21 -7.73 10.33
C HIS A 92 1.85 -7.80 8.84
N ARG A 93 2.08 -8.95 8.20
CA ARG A 93 1.72 -9.16 6.78
C ARG A 93 0.23 -9.14 6.51
N LYS A 94 -0.61 -9.49 7.49
CA LYS A 94 -2.07 -9.41 7.36
C LYS A 94 -2.58 -7.97 7.18
N PHE A 95 -1.81 -6.99 7.65
CA PHE A 95 -2.13 -5.56 7.58
C PHE A 95 -1.33 -4.81 6.52
N THR A 96 -0.41 -5.49 5.82
CA THR A 96 0.34 -4.89 4.72
C THR A 96 -0.55 -4.80 3.48
N SER A 97 -0.45 -3.71 2.73
CA SER A 97 -1.16 -3.53 1.45
C SER A 97 -0.95 -4.72 0.51
N ALA A 98 -1.91 -4.99 -0.38
CA ALA A 98 -1.85 -6.19 -1.24
C ALA A 98 -0.59 -6.22 -2.13
N GLN A 99 -0.24 -5.09 -2.73
CA GLN A 99 0.98 -4.92 -3.52
C GLN A 99 2.24 -4.96 -2.64
N GLY A 100 2.21 -4.35 -1.44
CA GLY A 100 3.32 -4.41 -0.49
C GLY A 100 3.60 -5.85 -0.04
N LEU A 101 2.55 -6.61 0.23
CA LEU A 101 2.58 -8.03 0.58
C LEU A 101 3.22 -8.85 -0.55
N ALA A 102 2.79 -8.64 -1.79
CA ALA A 102 3.36 -9.31 -2.96
C ALA A 102 4.87 -9.00 -3.12
N ILE A 103 5.29 -7.76 -2.88
CA ILE A 103 6.71 -7.36 -2.93
C ILE A 103 7.53 -8.08 -1.86
N VAL A 104 7.06 -8.14 -0.61
CA VAL A 104 7.81 -8.79 0.48
C VAL A 104 7.81 -10.31 0.34
N GLN A 105 6.73 -10.90 -0.19
CA GLN A 105 6.65 -12.34 -0.47
C GLN A 105 7.59 -12.76 -1.60
N ARG A 106 7.82 -11.89 -2.60
CA ARG A 106 8.81 -12.12 -3.65
C ARG A 106 10.23 -12.24 -3.12
N LYS A 107 10.54 -11.52 -2.04
CA LYS A 107 11.82 -11.69 -1.34
C LYS A 107 11.87 -12.98 -0.52
N LYS A 108 10.81 -13.26 0.24
CA LYS A 108 10.67 -14.51 1.00
C LYS A 108 9.21 -14.75 1.34
N LYS A 109 8.70 -15.95 1.04
CA LYS A 109 7.34 -16.33 1.44
C LYS A 109 7.24 -16.54 2.94
N ASP A 110 8.23 -17.19 3.56
CA ASP A 110 8.24 -17.48 5.00
C ASP A 110 9.57 -17.16 5.68
N GLY A 111 9.61 -17.38 6.99
CA GLY A 111 10.86 -17.37 7.76
C GLY A 111 11.78 -18.51 7.35
N LYS A 112 13.09 -18.34 7.54
CA LYS A 112 14.03 -19.46 7.40
C LYS A 112 13.75 -20.47 8.51
N GLY A 113 13.93 -21.76 8.26
CA GLY A 113 13.84 -22.80 9.30
C GLY A 113 14.93 -22.63 10.38
N LEU A 114 14.69 -23.16 11.58
CA LEU A 114 15.63 -23.03 12.70
C LEU A 114 16.97 -23.71 12.38
N ILE A 115 16.94 -24.93 11.85
CA ILE A 115 18.15 -25.68 11.45
C ILE A 115 18.92 -24.92 10.36
N THR A 116 18.22 -24.37 9.37
CA THR A 116 18.84 -23.53 8.33
C THR A 116 19.52 -22.30 8.94
N LEU A 117 18.86 -21.65 9.90
CA LEU A 117 19.42 -20.48 10.58
C LEU A 117 20.68 -20.82 11.38
N LEU A 118 20.63 -21.92 12.15
CA LEU A 118 21.77 -22.40 12.94
C LEU A 118 22.97 -22.72 12.05
N ASN A 119 22.75 -23.49 10.97
CA ASN A 119 23.81 -23.83 10.02
C ASN A 119 24.39 -22.59 9.32
N MET A 120 23.56 -21.62 8.92
CA MET A 120 24.05 -20.39 8.32
C MET A 120 25.00 -19.60 9.23
N TYR A 121 24.67 -19.51 10.53
CA TYR A 121 25.52 -18.80 11.49
C TYR A 121 26.77 -19.62 11.86
N ALA A 122 26.64 -20.95 11.95
CA ALA A 122 27.77 -21.86 12.15
C ALA A 122 28.78 -21.76 11.00
N GLU A 123 28.31 -21.78 9.76
CA GLU A 123 29.13 -21.62 8.56
C GLU A 123 29.77 -20.22 8.53
N SER A 124 28.99 -19.16 8.78
CA SER A 124 29.49 -17.79 8.77
C SER A 124 30.57 -17.51 9.83
N LEU A 125 30.48 -18.13 11.01
CA LEU A 125 31.40 -17.87 12.12
C LEU A 125 32.57 -18.85 12.18
N PHE A 126 32.37 -20.10 11.76
CA PHE A 126 33.31 -21.19 11.97
C PHE A 126 33.59 -22.04 10.72
N GLN A 127 32.93 -21.78 9.59
CA GLN A 127 33.05 -22.54 8.34
C GLN A 127 32.75 -24.05 8.52
N LYS A 128 31.82 -24.36 9.42
CA LYS A 128 31.43 -25.72 9.82
C LYS A 128 29.90 -25.83 9.92
N GLY A 129 29.38 -27.06 9.79
CA GLY A 129 27.99 -27.36 10.11
C GLY A 129 27.72 -27.24 11.61
N TYR A 130 26.52 -26.82 11.99
CA TYR A 130 26.15 -26.55 13.38
C TYR A 130 26.34 -27.77 14.31
N ASP A 131 26.03 -28.97 13.80
CA ASP A 131 26.13 -30.21 14.58
C ASP A 131 27.57 -30.64 14.85
N SER A 132 28.53 -30.14 14.06
CA SER A 132 29.97 -30.42 14.23
C SER A 132 30.68 -29.46 15.18
N LEU A 133 29.96 -28.47 15.71
CA LEU A 133 30.51 -27.47 16.63
C LEU A 133 30.66 -28.04 18.05
N SER A 134 31.71 -27.61 18.74
CA SER A 134 31.82 -27.76 20.19
C SER A 134 30.76 -26.93 20.92
N GLU A 135 30.48 -27.25 22.19
CA GLU A 135 29.48 -26.51 22.99
C GLU A 135 29.81 -25.02 23.14
N VAL A 136 31.10 -24.67 23.19
CA VAL A 136 31.54 -23.26 23.22
C VAL A 136 31.26 -22.56 21.89
N GLU A 137 31.51 -23.22 20.76
CA GLU A 137 31.20 -22.69 19.43
C GLU A 137 29.67 -22.56 19.23
N LYS A 138 28.88 -23.56 19.64
CA LYS A 138 27.40 -23.50 19.60
C LYS A 138 26.86 -22.33 20.41
N ASN A 139 27.38 -22.09 21.61
CA ASN A 139 26.97 -20.94 22.41
C ASN A 139 27.28 -19.61 21.70
N LYS A 140 28.44 -19.48 21.04
CA LYS A 140 28.74 -18.28 20.23
C LYS A 140 27.75 -18.11 19.07
N VAL A 141 27.38 -19.19 18.38
CA VAL A 141 26.31 -19.17 17.36
C VAL A 141 24.99 -18.68 17.97
N HIS A 142 24.60 -19.20 19.13
CA HIS A 142 23.36 -18.80 19.79
C HIS A 142 23.31 -17.31 20.11
N TYR A 143 24.38 -16.77 20.71
CA TYR A 143 24.48 -15.34 21.02
C TYR A 143 24.43 -14.46 19.76
N ALA A 144 25.11 -14.86 18.69
CA ALA A 144 25.08 -14.14 17.42
C ALA A 144 23.66 -14.09 16.81
N ILE A 145 22.93 -15.21 16.89
CA ILE A 145 21.53 -15.27 16.43
C ILE A 145 20.64 -14.39 17.32
N LEU A 146 20.78 -14.45 18.64
CA LEU A 146 20.02 -13.62 19.57
C LEU A 146 20.21 -12.12 19.31
N GLU A 147 21.45 -11.69 19.07
CA GLU A 147 21.77 -10.31 18.71
C GLU A 147 21.21 -9.91 17.33
N SER A 148 21.15 -10.86 16.38
CA SER A 148 20.54 -10.62 15.08
C SER A 148 19.01 -10.60 15.09
N SER A 149 18.38 -11.23 16.09
CA SER A 149 16.94 -11.44 16.14
C SER A 149 16.14 -10.14 16.27
N GLY A 150 16.75 -9.05 16.72
CA GLY A 150 16.16 -7.71 16.72
C GLY A 150 16.40 -6.93 15.42
N ARG A 151 17.44 -7.27 14.66
CA ARG A 151 17.83 -6.51 13.46
C ARG A 151 16.81 -6.69 12.33
N ASP A 152 16.38 -5.58 11.74
CA ASP A 152 15.48 -5.58 10.59
C ASP A 152 16.28 -5.56 9.26
N ASN A 153 15.62 -5.28 8.14
CA ASN A 153 16.30 -5.12 6.86
C ASN A 153 16.31 -3.64 6.47
N ALA A 154 17.49 -3.01 6.59
CA ALA A 154 17.66 -1.58 6.40
C ALA A 154 17.16 -1.06 5.05
N LYS A 155 17.34 -1.84 3.96
CA LYS A 155 16.83 -1.45 2.62
C LYS A 155 15.30 -1.34 2.60
N PHE A 156 14.60 -2.31 3.18
CA PHE A 156 13.14 -2.29 3.24
C PHE A 156 12.64 -1.18 4.17
N THR A 157 13.25 -1.01 5.34
CA THR A 157 12.83 0.02 6.31
C THR A 157 13.10 1.44 5.81
N THR A 158 14.24 1.66 5.15
CA THR A 158 14.52 2.95 4.51
C THR A 158 13.58 3.18 3.33
N GLY A 159 13.30 2.13 2.55
CA GLY A 159 12.33 2.16 1.46
C GLY A 159 10.94 2.59 1.93
N THR A 160 10.39 1.96 2.97
CA THR A 160 9.07 2.32 3.50
C THR A 160 9.04 3.73 4.09
N LYS A 161 10.12 4.20 4.72
CA LYS A 161 10.23 5.60 5.18
C LYS A 161 10.19 6.60 4.03
N LYS A 162 10.85 6.30 2.91
CA LYS A 162 10.75 7.12 1.69
C LYS A 162 9.34 7.09 1.12
N MET A 163 8.72 5.91 1.06
CA MET A 163 7.34 5.75 0.62
C MET A 163 6.34 6.51 1.51
N LEU A 164 6.56 6.58 2.83
CA LEU A 164 5.77 7.41 3.73
C LEU A 164 5.80 8.88 3.33
N ILE A 165 6.99 9.41 3.04
CA ILE A 165 7.15 10.81 2.59
C ILE A 165 6.42 10.99 1.25
N MET A 166 6.65 10.09 0.29
CA MET A 166 5.99 10.14 -1.02
C MET A 166 4.46 10.02 -0.91
N GLY A 167 3.94 9.18 -0.03
CA GLY A 167 2.52 9.03 0.21
C GLY A 167 1.91 10.27 0.86
N LYS A 168 2.58 10.87 1.85
CA LYS A 168 2.14 12.15 2.42
C LYS A 168 2.13 13.26 1.37
N LEU A 169 3.16 13.33 0.53
CA LEU A 169 3.21 14.29 -0.59
C LEU A 169 2.10 14.01 -1.61
N GLY A 170 1.85 12.74 -1.93
CA GLY A 170 0.77 12.34 -2.84
C GLY A 170 -0.59 12.79 -2.35
N VAL A 171 -0.90 12.59 -1.06
CA VAL A 171 -2.14 13.12 -0.46
C VAL A 171 -2.24 14.64 -0.58
N LEU A 172 -1.16 15.37 -0.29
CA LEU A 172 -1.15 16.83 -0.39
C LEU A 172 -1.34 17.32 -1.83
N VAL A 173 -0.69 16.67 -2.81
CA VAL A 173 -0.84 17.01 -4.23
C VAL A 173 -2.26 16.72 -4.70
N THR A 174 -2.82 15.56 -4.37
CA THR A 174 -4.22 15.24 -4.70
C THR A 174 -5.19 16.25 -4.07
N ALA A 175 -4.97 16.63 -2.80
CA ALA A 175 -5.80 17.64 -2.16
C ALA A 175 -5.68 19.03 -2.83
N ALA A 176 -4.47 19.40 -3.28
CA ALA A 176 -4.25 20.66 -3.99
C ALA A 176 -4.93 20.68 -5.37
N LEU A 177 -4.89 19.57 -6.11
CA LEU A 177 -5.58 19.44 -7.39
C LEU A 177 -7.10 19.48 -7.23
N ALA A 178 -7.64 18.76 -6.25
CA ALA A 178 -9.07 18.83 -5.92
C ALA A 178 -9.48 20.26 -5.52
N THR A 179 -8.67 20.95 -4.71
CA THR A 179 -8.94 22.36 -4.33
C THR A 179 -8.96 23.27 -5.57
N TYR A 180 -8.04 23.07 -6.52
CA TYR A 180 -8.00 23.84 -7.76
C TYR A 180 -9.29 23.65 -8.57
N GLN A 181 -9.73 22.41 -8.75
CA GLN A 181 -10.96 22.10 -9.49
C GLN A 181 -12.21 22.68 -8.80
N ILE A 182 -12.28 22.60 -7.47
CA ILE A 182 -13.38 23.20 -6.68
C ILE A 182 -13.40 24.73 -6.80
N LEU A 183 -12.24 25.39 -6.87
CA LEU A 183 -12.17 26.85 -6.95
C LEU A 183 -12.59 27.38 -8.32
N ASP A 184 -12.32 26.62 -9.39
CA ASP A 184 -12.68 26.95 -10.76
C ASP A 184 -14.15 26.64 -11.08
N ALA A 185 -14.79 25.78 -10.27
CA ALA A 185 -16.18 25.38 -10.44
C ALA A 185 -17.19 26.52 -10.17
N GLU A 186 -18.27 26.52 -10.95
CA GLU A 186 -19.39 27.45 -10.78
C GLU A 186 -20.11 27.25 -9.43
N ASN A 187 -20.38 25.98 -9.07
CA ASN A 187 -20.95 25.59 -7.78
C ASN A 187 -19.92 24.79 -6.96
N LYS A 188 -19.18 25.50 -6.11
CA LYS A 188 -18.06 24.94 -5.34
C LYS A 188 -18.48 23.85 -4.34
N PRO A 189 -19.55 24.02 -3.53
CA PRO A 189 -20.01 22.95 -2.64
C PRO A 189 -20.46 21.69 -3.38
N LYS A 190 -21.19 21.85 -4.49
CA LYS A 190 -21.62 20.72 -5.36
C LYS A 190 -20.40 19.97 -5.90
N GLU A 191 -19.42 20.70 -6.44
CA GLU A 191 -18.22 20.09 -7.01
C GLU A 191 -17.37 19.38 -5.94
N ALA A 192 -17.22 19.98 -4.76
CA ALA A 192 -16.51 19.35 -3.65
C ALA A 192 -17.16 18.01 -3.24
N ALA A 193 -18.49 17.95 -3.20
CA ALA A 193 -19.22 16.72 -2.90
C ALA A 193 -19.08 15.67 -4.01
N ARG A 194 -19.24 16.08 -5.29
CA ARG A 194 -19.08 15.22 -6.47
C ARG A 194 -17.68 14.58 -6.49
N GLN A 195 -16.62 15.37 -6.38
CA GLN A 195 -15.24 14.87 -6.35
C GLN A 195 -14.98 13.97 -5.14
N GLY A 196 -15.51 14.35 -3.97
CA GLY A 196 -15.43 13.53 -2.77
C GLY A 196 -16.01 12.13 -2.96
N ILE A 197 -17.16 12.04 -3.64
CA ILE A 197 -17.79 10.76 -3.99
C ILE A 197 -16.92 9.98 -4.97
N ILE A 198 -16.44 10.59 -6.05
CA ILE A 198 -15.66 9.90 -7.10
C ILE A 198 -14.32 9.39 -6.57
N VAL A 199 -13.52 10.28 -5.98
CA VAL A 199 -12.19 9.96 -5.42
C VAL A 199 -12.34 8.97 -4.26
N GLY A 200 -13.34 9.16 -3.41
CA GLY A 200 -13.65 8.27 -2.29
C GLY A 200 -14.06 6.87 -2.74
N ALA A 201 -14.99 6.78 -3.71
CA ALA A 201 -15.44 5.52 -4.29
C ALA A 201 -14.29 4.80 -5.02
N GLY A 202 -13.42 5.54 -5.71
CA GLY A 202 -12.21 4.99 -6.29
C GLY A 202 -11.30 4.37 -5.24
N ALA A 203 -10.96 5.12 -4.18
CA ALA A 203 -10.13 4.59 -3.11
C ALA A 203 -10.76 3.35 -2.43
N LEU A 204 -12.07 3.36 -2.18
CA LEU A 204 -12.83 2.22 -1.66
C LEU A 204 -12.80 1.01 -2.62
N GLY A 205 -13.00 1.23 -3.92
CA GLY A 205 -12.91 0.19 -4.93
C GLY A 205 -11.52 -0.47 -4.96
N GLY A 206 -10.46 0.32 -4.82
CA GLY A 206 -9.09 -0.19 -4.69
C GLY A 206 -8.84 -0.97 -3.40
N ILE A 207 -9.50 -0.64 -2.29
CA ILE A 207 -9.43 -1.40 -1.04
C ILE A 207 -10.11 -2.77 -1.23
N LEU A 208 -11.33 -2.77 -1.75
CA LEU A 208 -12.11 -4.00 -2.00
C LEU A 208 -11.40 -4.92 -2.98
N ALA A 209 -10.87 -4.38 -4.09
CA ALA A 209 -10.07 -5.15 -5.03
C ALA A 209 -8.78 -5.70 -4.39
N GLY A 210 -8.15 -4.92 -3.51
CA GLY A 210 -6.99 -5.35 -2.72
C GLY A 210 -7.25 -6.61 -1.89
N MET A 211 -8.45 -6.74 -1.31
CA MET A 211 -8.86 -7.93 -0.56
C MET A 211 -9.01 -9.16 -1.47
N GLY A 212 -9.35 -8.96 -2.75
CA GLY A 212 -9.48 -10.02 -3.75
C GLY A 212 -8.16 -10.43 -4.42
N VAL A 213 -7.05 -9.73 -4.17
CA VAL A 213 -5.78 -9.97 -4.89
C VAL A 213 -5.31 -11.41 -4.76
N SER A 214 -5.44 -12.06 -3.60
CA SER A 214 -5.01 -13.46 -3.44
C SER A 214 -5.80 -14.47 -4.28
N THR A 215 -7.03 -14.11 -4.68
CA THR A 215 -7.89 -14.96 -5.51
C THR A 215 -7.51 -14.86 -6.98
N PHE A 216 -7.12 -13.67 -7.45
CA PHE A 216 -6.76 -13.43 -8.85
C PHE A 216 -5.26 -13.56 -9.12
N CYS A 217 -4.42 -13.30 -8.12
CA CYS A 217 -2.98 -13.29 -8.22
C CYS A 217 -2.39 -14.33 -7.27
N GLY A 218 -1.48 -15.16 -7.79
CA GLY A 218 -0.62 -16.01 -6.97
C GLY A 218 0.32 -15.20 -6.05
N PRO A 219 0.85 -15.85 -4.99
CA PRO A 219 1.73 -15.20 -4.04
C PRO A 219 3.01 -14.72 -4.73
N ALA A 220 3.54 -13.58 -4.26
CA ALA A 220 4.77 -12.99 -4.80
C ALA A 220 4.71 -12.45 -6.24
N MET A 221 3.53 -12.06 -6.75
CA MET A 221 3.38 -11.38 -8.04
C MET A 221 2.98 -9.90 -7.91
N PRO A 222 3.93 -8.98 -7.68
CA PRO A 222 3.65 -7.56 -7.49
C PRO A 222 2.89 -6.89 -8.63
N ILE A 223 3.21 -7.24 -9.88
CA ILE A 223 2.60 -6.60 -11.06
C ILE A 223 1.11 -6.91 -11.13
N CYS A 224 0.73 -8.17 -10.90
CA CYS A 224 -0.67 -8.58 -10.86
C CYS A 224 -1.42 -7.87 -9.72
N ALA A 225 -0.84 -7.84 -8.51
CA ALA A 225 -1.47 -7.17 -7.37
C ALA A 225 -1.74 -5.68 -7.63
N ILE A 226 -0.77 -4.97 -8.20
CA ILE A 226 -0.91 -3.56 -8.58
C ILE A 226 -2.01 -3.39 -9.62
N ALA A 227 -2.05 -4.25 -10.65
CA ALA A 227 -3.05 -4.17 -11.71
C ALA A 227 -4.48 -4.37 -11.18
N ILE A 228 -4.69 -5.32 -10.26
CA ILE A 228 -6.00 -5.55 -9.64
C ILE A 228 -6.43 -4.37 -8.77
N VAL A 229 -5.53 -3.83 -7.94
CA VAL A 229 -5.83 -2.65 -7.10
C VAL A 229 -6.15 -1.43 -7.97
N LEU A 230 -5.39 -1.23 -9.05
CA LEU A 230 -5.63 -0.16 -10.01
C LEU A 230 -6.99 -0.32 -10.71
N ALA A 231 -7.28 -1.51 -11.23
CA ALA A 231 -8.55 -1.80 -11.87
C ALA A 231 -9.75 -1.57 -10.93
N GLY A 232 -9.62 -2.01 -9.67
CA GLY A 232 -10.63 -1.75 -8.65
C GLY A 232 -10.80 -0.27 -8.34
N THR A 233 -9.71 0.50 -8.34
CA THR A 233 -9.77 1.93 -8.09
C THR A 233 -10.47 2.67 -9.23
N VAL A 234 -10.13 2.34 -10.47
CA VAL A 234 -10.77 2.91 -11.66
C VAL A 234 -12.25 2.53 -11.71
N ALA A 235 -12.59 1.26 -11.50
CA ALA A 235 -13.98 0.80 -11.47
C ALA A 235 -14.79 1.46 -10.34
N GLY A 236 -14.19 1.62 -9.17
CA GLY A 236 -14.80 2.34 -8.05
C GLY A 236 -15.06 3.81 -8.37
N GLY A 237 -14.13 4.48 -9.04
CA GLY A 237 -14.30 5.87 -9.46
C GLY A 237 -15.44 6.04 -10.47
N PHE A 238 -15.52 5.17 -11.49
CA PHE A 238 -16.66 5.17 -12.43
C PHE A 238 -18.00 4.92 -11.73
N ALA A 239 -18.04 4.00 -10.76
CA ALA A 239 -19.25 3.77 -9.98
C ALA A 239 -19.60 4.99 -9.11
N GLY A 240 -18.61 5.64 -8.50
CA GLY A 240 -18.79 6.87 -7.75
C GLY A 240 -19.32 8.01 -8.62
N GLU A 241 -18.84 8.12 -9.85
CA GLU A 241 -19.33 9.11 -10.80
C GLU A 241 -20.79 8.85 -11.17
N ALA A 242 -21.17 7.61 -11.48
CA ALA A 242 -22.56 7.27 -11.75
C ALA A 242 -23.48 7.61 -10.56
N VAL A 243 -22.99 7.42 -9.33
CA VAL A 243 -23.71 7.83 -8.12
C VAL A 243 -23.78 9.35 -8.01
N ALA A 244 -22.68 10.06 -8.24
CA ALA A 244 -22.65 11.53 -8.15
C ALA A 244 -23.58 12.17 -9.19
N SER A 245 -23.59 11.67 -10.43
CA SER A 245 -24.53 12.11 -11.48
C SER A 245 -25.98 11.80 -11.14
N SER A 246 -26.26 10.71 -10.42
CA SER A 246 -27.62 10.41 -9.97
C SER A 246 -28.11 11.31 -8.83
N LEU A 247 -27.17 11.96 -8.13
CA LEU A 247 -27.42 12.87 -7.02
C LEU A 247 -27.27 14.34 -7.44
N ASP A 248 -27.20 14.64 -8.74
CA ASP A 248 -26.79 15.96 -9.23
C ASP A 248 -27.73 17.08 -8.78
N GLU A 249 -29.04 16.84 -8.84
CA GLU A 249 -30.09 17.76 -8.37
C GLU A 249 -30.05 17.92 -6.84
N GLU A 250 -29.90 16.81 -6.10
CA GLU A 250 -29.82 16.86 -4.64
C GLU A 250 -28.55 17.56 -4.16
N LEU A 251 -27.41 17.36 -4.82
CA LEU A 251 -26.15 18.05 -4.51
C LEU A 251 -26.25 19.55 -4.78
N GLU A 252 -27.00 19.95 -5.80
CA GLU A 252 -27.29 21.35 -6.07
C GLU A 252 -28.19 21.95 -4.98
N GLU A 253 -29.26 21.25 -4.57
CA GLU A 253 -30.12 21.70 -3.47
C GLU A 253 -29.33 21.79 -2.14
N PHE A 254 -28.51 20.79 -1.83
CA PHE A 254 -27.66 20.80 -0.64
C PHE A 254 -26.62 21.92 -0.63
N SER A 255 -26.23 22.45 -1.79
CA SER A 255 -25.31 23.59 -1.86
C SER A 255 -25.91 24.90 -1.34
N TYR A 256 -27.24 25.00 -1.30
CA TYR A 256 -27.96 26.17 -0.76
C TYR A 256 -28.26 26.05 0.74
N TRP A 257 -28.09 24.87 1.33
CA TRP A 257 -28.28 24.67 2.75
C TRP A 257 -26.99 25.11 3.46
N ASP A 258 -27.06 26.01 4.45
CA ASP A 258 -25.93 26.48 5.27
C ASP A 258 -25.41 25.36 6.21
N ILE A 259 -24.90 24.25 5.66
CA ILE A 259 -24.37 23.10 6.40
C ILE A 259 -22.84 23.01 6.38
N PHE A 260 -22.15 24.01 5.83
CA PHE A 260 -20.68 24.12 5.79
C PHE A 260 -20.17 25.49 6.24
#